data_AF-A0A7D3WNC3-F1
#
_entry.id   AF-A0A7D3WNC3-F1
#
_cell.length_a   1.000
_cell.length_b   1.000
_cell.length_c   1.000
_cell.angle_alpha   90.00
_cell.angle_beta   90.00
_cell.angle_gamma   90.00
#
_symmetry.space_group_name_H-M   'P 1'
#
loop_
_entity.id
_entity.type
_entity.pdbx_description
1 polymer ?
#
loop_
_entity_poly.entity_id
_entity_poly.type
_entity_poly.pdbx_seq_one_letter_code
_entity_poly.pdbx_strand_id
1 'polypeptide(L)'
;MQVFGSKPQVKLRKSGWVVLLVSGLLAGCGAPTPPAAREVGPVFNADSSVVRVAAGAHYARRGWWWQHLWGRHYRQLWAMPVSAPVLRLGRAGLLPLGSGGSFQTNTLHLRTPDGRLLVLRSVDKDLSRSISAAGLDWLIGPVLRDQTCAAPPYGAYVAARLAQAGGIYHTNPRLVYLLPDSTLGSWVRQFRPALYLLEERPSHNQRPAPGFGAAQRIIGSEAMLAEALHSPQASLKPTAYLRARLLDLLLGDWSRRADQWRWAALSGRVGARSSGLFRATATRRFFGLMMAG
;
A
#
# COMPACT_ATOMS: atom_id res chain seq x y z
N MET A 1 56.35 33.35 18.90
CA MET A 1 56.17 34.42 17.91
C MET A 1 57.09 34.09 16.74
N GLN A 2 56.58 33.39 15.73
CA GLN A 2 57.38 32.88 14.60
C GLN A 2 56.63 33.07 13.28
N VAL A 3 57.18 33.99 12.49
CA VAL A 3 57.42 33.97 11.03
C VAL A 3 56.28 33.54 10.10
N PHE A 4 55.71 34.55 9.42
CA PHE A 4 54.87 34.45 8.23
C PHE A 4 55.63 33.81 7.05
N GLY A 5 55.11 32.70 6.54
CA GLY A 5 55.48 32.11 5.24
C GLY A 5 54.41 32.40 4.20
N SER A 6 54.74 33.18 3.17
CA SER A 6 53.92 33.45 2.00
C SER A 6 53.90 32.23 1.07
N LYS A 7 52.70 31.76 0.69
CA LYS A 7 52.52 30.76 -0.38
C LYS A 7 52.20 31.47 -1.71
N PRO A 8 52.77 31.03 -2.84
CA PRO A 8 52.48 31.62 -4.14
C PRO A 8 51.08 31.21 -4.64
N GLN A 9 50.34 32.20 -5.13
CA GLN A 9 49.05 32.03 -5.79
C GLN A 9 49.27 31.54 -7.23
N VAL A 10 48.88 30.29 -7.51
CA VAL A 10 48.87 29.73 -8.88
C VAL A 10 47.60 30.20 -9.58
N LYS A 11 47.73 31.12 -10.54
CA LYS A 11 46.65 31.52 -11.46
C LYS A 11 46.37 30.37 -12.44
N LEU A 12 45.28 29.64 -12.24
CA LEU A 12 44.74 28.73 -13.25
C LEU A 12 44.12 29.53 -14.41
N ARG A 13 44.73 29.39 -15.59
CA ARG A 13 44.22 29.88 -16.88
C ARG A 13 42.88 29.22 -17.19
N LYS A 14 41.85 30.02 -17.50
CA LYS A 14 40.58 29.53 -18.07
C LYS A 14 40.87 28.98 -19.48
N SER A 15 40.96 27.65 -19.59
CA SER A 15 40.94 26.96 -20.88
C SER A 15 39.49 26.83 -21.32
N GLY A 16 39.17 27.37 -22.50
CA GLY A 16 37.84 27.28 -23.11
C GLY A 16 37.51 25.84 -23.45
N TRP A 17 36.41 25.33 -22.89
CA TRP A 17 35.82 24.08 -23.33
C TRP A 17 34.97 24.37 -24.56
N VAL A 18 35.46 23.94 -25.73
CA VAL A 18 34.65 23.84 -26.95
C VAL A 18 33.65 22.70 -26.73
N VAL A 19 32.38 23.06 -26.55
CA VAL A 19 31.27 22.11 -26.58
C VAL A 19 30.99 21.78 -28.04
N LEU A 20 31.40 20.60 -28.48
CA LEU A 20 30.95 20.00 -29.74
C LEU A 20 29.48 19.58 -29.57
N LEU A 21 28.57 20.38 -30.13
CA LEU A 21 27.17 20.02 -30.32
C LEU A 21 27.09 18.93 -31.40
N VAL A 22 27.08 17.66 -30.97
CA VAL A 22 26.69 16.55 -31.84
C VAL A 22 25.17 16.63 -32.01
N SER A 23 24.73 17.22 -33.12
CA SER A 23 23.34 17.16 -33.58
C SER A 23 23.06 15.74 -34.08
N GLY A 24 22.55 14.88 -33.18
CA GLY A 24 21.97 13.60 -33.52
C GLY A 24 20.53 13.77 -33.98
N LEU A 25 20.31 13.83 -35.29
CA LEU A 25 19.01 13.60 -35.91
C LEU A 25 18.63 12.12 -35.75
N LEU A 26 17.96 11.78 -34.65
CA LEU A 26 17.21 10.54 -34.54
C LEU A 26 15.77 10.82 -34.95
N ALA A 27 15.49 10.65 -36.25
CA ALA A 27 14.13 10.44 -36.75
C ALA A 27 13.66 9.06 -36.28
N GLY A 28 13.27 8.97 -35.00
CA GLY A 28 12.58 7.81 -34.46
C GLY A 28 11.11 7.89 -34.81
N CYS A 29 10.59 6.86 -35.48
CA CYS A 29 9.15 6.61 -35.59
C CYS A 29 8.56 6.46 -34.18
N GLY A 30 8.19 7.59 -33.58
CA GLY A 30 7.42 7.62 -32.35
C GLY A 30 5.99 7.20 -32.67
N ALA A 31 5.58 6.02 -32.20
CA ALA A 31 4.17 5.74 -32.01
C ALA A 31 3.55 6.93 -31.25
N PRO A 32 2.35 7.41 -31.63
CA PRO A 32 1.76 8.60 -31.02
C PRO A 32 1.75 8.41 -29.50
N THR A 33 2.59 9.19 -28.83
CA THR A 33 2.56 9.28 -27.38
C THR A 33 1.20 9.88 -27.07
N PRO A 34 0.29 9.17 -26.37
CA PRO A 34 -0.97 9.78 -25.99
C PRO A 34 -0.64 11.08 -25.28
N PRO A 35 -1.35 12.19 -25.61
CA PRO A 35 -1.02 13.51 -25.09
C PRO A 35 -0.84 13.38 -23.58
N ALA A 36 0.30 13.84 -23.07
CA ALA A 36 0.61 13.80 -21.66
C ALA A 36 -0.64 14.23 -20.90
N ALA A 37 -1.22 13.30 -20.14
CA ALA A 37 -2.50 13.53 -19.50
C ALA A 37 -2.39 14.84 -18.72
N ARG A 38 -3.09 15.89 -19.19
CA ARG A 38 -3.20 17.13 -18.43
C ARG A 38 -3.68 16.72 -17.04
N GLU A 39 -3.09 17.31 -15.99
CA GLU A 39 -3.61 17.11 -14.64
C GLU A 39 -5.01 17.69 -14.59
N VAL A 40 -5.99 16.85 -14.92
CA VAL A 40 -7.39 17.14 -14.67
C VAL A 40 -7.53 16.97 -13.17
N GLY A 41 -7.71 18.09 -12.47
CA GLY A 41 -8.01 18.10 -11.05
C GLY A 41 -9.25 17.25 -10.73
N PRO A 42 -9.54 17.01 -9.45
CA PRO A 42 -10.70 16.22 -9.05
C PRO A 42 -11.99 16.81 -9.62
N VAL A 43 -12.73 16.01 -10.40
CA VAL A 43 -14.04 16.39 -10.94
C VAL A 43 -15.12 15.72 -10.11
N PHE A 44 -15.90 16.52 -9.39
CA PHE A 44 -17.01 16.03 -8.56
C PHE A 44 -18.30 15.95 -9.37
N ASN A 45 -19.15 14.97 -9.06
CA ASN A 45 -20.53 14.96 -9.54
C ASN A 45 -21.38 16.04 -8.83
N ALA A 46 -22.61 16.26 -9.31
CA ALA A 46 -23.47 17.35 -8.86
C ALA A 46 -23.74 17.35 -7.35
N ASP A 47 -23.86 16.18 -6.73
CA ASP A 47 -24.10 16.00 -5.29
C ASP A 47 -22.79 15.82 -4.48
N SER A 48 -21.63 15.91 -5.13
CA SER A 48 -20.30 15.75 -4.50
C SER A 48 -20.09 14.43 -3.77
N SER A 49 -20.85 13.39 -4.12
CA SER A 49 -20.74 12.05 -3.52
C SER A 49 -19.67 11.20 -4.19
N VAL A 50 -19.33 11.49 -5.45
CA VAL A 50 -18.32 10.79 -6.24
C VAL A 50 -17.37 11.80 -6.87
N VAL A 51 -16.09 11.45 -6.89
CA VAL A 51 -15.06 12.22 -7.57
C VAL A 51 -14.37 11.36 -8.61
N ARG A 52 -14.08 11.95 -9.77
CA ARG A 52 -13.23 11.38 -10.80
C ARG A 52 -11.86 12.04 -10.74
N VAL A 53 -10.83 11.27 -10.41
CA VAL A 53 -9.47 11.78 -10.21
C VAL A 53 -8.43 10.67 -10.46
N ALA A 54 -7.25 11.04 -10.92
CA ALA A 54 -6.13 10.10 -11.06
C ALA A 54 -5.37 9.96 -9.74
N ALA A 55 -4.90 8.75 -9.41
CA ALA A 55 -4.11 8.51 -8.20
C ALA A 55 -2.75 9.22 -8.22
N GLY A 56 -2.15 9.39 -9.40
CA GLY A 56 -0.83 10.01 -9.56
C GLY A 56 -0.61 10.55 -10.97
N ALA A 57 -1.43 11.51 -11.40
CA ALA A 57 -1.30 12.14 -12.72
C ALA A 57 0.11 12.72 -12.99
N HIS A 58 0.78 13.21 -11.94
CA HIS A 58 2.14 13.74 -12.02
C HIS A 58 3.17 12.73 -12.57
N TYR A 59 2.96 11.42 -12.44
CA TYR A 59 3.87 10.42 -13.00
C TYR A 59 3.90 10.46 -14.54
N ALA A 60 2.79 10.80 -15.21
CA ALA A 60 2.75 10.87 -16.67
C ALA A 60 3.57 12.02 -17.28
N ARG A 61 4.10 12.93 -16.45
CA ARG A 61 4.91 14.07 -16.91
C ARG A 61 6.32 13.70 -17.35
N ARG A 62 6.82 12.51 -16.97
CA ARG A 62 8.19 12.09 -17.29
C ARG A 62 8.31 11.78 -18.79
N GLY A 63 9.20 12.49 -19.48
CA GLY A 63 9.43 12.34 -20.91
C GLY A 63 10.16 11.04 -21.29
N TRP A 64 10.30 10.80 -22.59
CA TRP A 64 10.84 9.56 -23.15
C TRP A 64 12.23 9.19 -22.60
N TRP A 65 13.18 10.12 -22.56
CA TRP A 65 14.53 9.88 -22.04
C TRP A 65 14.53 9.38 -20.60
N TRP A 66 13.68 9.95 -19.74
CA TRP A 66 13.53 9.53 -18.34
C TRP A 66 12.99 8.11 -18.26
N GLN A 67 11.96 7.80 -19.04
CA GLN A 67 11.35 6.46 -19.06
C GLN A 67 12.27 5.41 -19.69
N HIS A 68 13.20 5.81 -20.56
CA HIS A 68 14.19 4.89 -21.11
C HIS A 68 15.21 4.50 -20.05
N LEU A 69 15.71 5.46 -19.26
CA LEU A 69 16.69 5.19 -18.21
C LEU A 69 16.08 4.49 -16.99
N TRP A 70 14.90 4.90 -16.56
CA TRP A 70 14.26 4.43 -15.34
C TRP A 70 13.13 3.43 -15.57
N GLY A 71 12.91 2.99 -16.80
CA GLY A 71 11.80 2.09 -17.18
C GLY A 71 10.47 2.83 -17.33
N ARG A 72 9.50 2.24 -18.06
CA ARG A 72 8.17 2.82 -18.36
C ARG A 72 7.12 2.65 -17.25
N HIS A 73 7.22 1.55 -16.49
CA HIS A 73 6.39 1.24 -15.32
C HIS A 73 4.86 1.40 -15.55
N TYR A 74 4.08 1.56 -14.48
CA TYR A 74 2.62 1.68 -14.52
C TYR A 74 2.14 3.15 -14.61
N ARG A 75 2.96 4.08 -15.09
CA ARG A 75 2.67 5.53 -15.07
C ARG A 75 1.33 5.88 -15.73
N GLN A 76 0.96 5.18 -16.80
CA GLN A 76 -0.34 5.36 -17.46
C GLN A 76 -1.51 4.96 -16.55
N LEU A 77 -1.38 3.87 -15.80
CA LEU A 77 -2.40 3.41 -14.86
C LEU A 77 -2.53 4.36 -13.67
N TRP A 78 -1.42 4.94 -13.21
CA TRP A 78 -1.43 5.99 -12.19
C TRP A 78 -2.08 7.29 -12.65
N ALA A 79 -1.92 7.65 -13.92
CA ALA A 79 -2.50 8.85 -14.51
C ALA A 79 -3.95 8.67 -15.01
N MET A 80 -4.46 7.44 -15.02
CA MET A 80 -5.83 7.16 -15.42
C MET A 80 -6.82 7.67 -14.37
N PRO A 81 -7.74 8.60 -14.72
CA PRO A 81 -8.76 9.06 -13.78
C PRO A 81 -9.75 7.95 -13.47
N VAL A 82 -9.94 7.69 -12.17
CA VAL A 82 -10.90 6.69 -11.66
C VAL A 82 -11.97 7.39 -10.84
N SER A 83 -13.17 6.79 -10.80
CA SER A 83 -14.26 7.26 -9.96
C SER A 83 -14.17 6.61 -8.58
N ALA A 84 -14.24 7.42 -7.53
CA ALA A 84 -14.26 6.94 -6.14
C ALA A 84 -15.30 7.71 -5.32
N PRO A 85 -16.00 7.05 -4.38
CA PRO A 85 -16.87 7.74 -3.43
C PRO A 85 -16.05 8.68 -2.54
N VAL A 86 -16.61 9.85 -2.28
CA VAL A 86 -16.05 10.84 -1.38
C VAL A 86 -16.30 10.41 0.07
N LEU A 87 -15.23 10.29 0.83
CA LEU A 87 -15.25 9.97 2.25
C LEU A 87 -15.12 11.25 3.08
N ARG A 88 -16.12 11.49 3.92
CA ARG A 88 -16.09 12.44 5.04
C ARG A 88 -16.25 11.63 6.32
N LEU A 89 -15.21 11.60 7.15
CA LEU A 89 -15.14 10.79 8.36
C LEU A 89 -16.27 11.12 9.33
N GLY A 90 -16.51 12.40 9.59
CA GLY A 90 -17.56 12.85 10.52
C GLY A 90 -18.95 12.41 10.05
N ARG A 91 -19.26 12.60 8.76
CA ARG A 91 -20.54 12.17 8.16
C ARG A 91 -20.71 10.65 8.16
N ALA A 92 -19.62 9.90 8.00
CA ALA A 92 -19.63 8.44 8.06
C ALA A 92 -19.59 7.88 9.50
N GLY A 93 -19.52 8.74 10.52
CA GLY A 93 -19.37 8.33 11.92
C GLY A 93 -18.06 7.60 12.22
N LEU A 94 -17.04 7.78 11.38
CA LEU A 94 -15.74 7.12 11.54
C LEU A 94 -14.87 7.93 12.50
N LEU A 95 -14.49 7.29 13.61
CA LEU A 95 -13.66 7.88 14.64
C LEU A 95 -12.19 7.51 14.42
N PRO A 96 -11.29 8.47 14.19
CA PRO A 96 -9.86 8.21 14.17
C PRO A 96 -9.34 7.78 15.55
N LEU A 97 -8.61 6.69 15.58
CA LEU A 97 -8.01 6.12 16.79
C LEU A 97 -6.51 6.41 16.93
N GLY A 98 -5.84 6.65 15.81
CA GLY A 98 -4.39 6.78 15.76
C GLY A 98 -3.89 6.75 14.32
N SER A 99 -2.73 7.34 14.07
CA SER A 99 -2.01 7.16 12.83
C SER A 99 -0.85 6.19 13.00
N GLY A 100 -0.40 5.62 11.89
CA GLY A 100 0.77 4.77 11.81
C GLY A 100 1.26 4.72 10.36
N GLY A 101 2.05 3.70 10.08
CA GLY A 101 2.76 3.56 8.81
C GLY A 101 4.19 4.06 8.91
N SER A 102 5.03 3.56 8.00
CA SER A 102 6.42 3.99 7.90
C SER A 102 6.53 5.33 7.16
N PHE A 103 7.74 5.83 6.94
CA PHE A 103 8.04 7.05 6.17
C PHE A 103 7.35 7.10 4.80
N GLN A 104 6.94 5.95 4.28
CA GLN A 104 6.39 5.72 2.96
C GLN A 104 4.87 5.87 2.81
N THR A 105 4.11 5.61 3.88
CA THR A 105 2.67 5.41 3.76
C THR A 105 1.96 5.94 5.00
N ASN A 106 1.04 6.87 4.80
CA ASN A 106 0.21 7.37 5.88
C ASN A 106 -0.95 6.41 6.11
N THR A 107 -1.01 5.83 7.30
CA THR A 107 -2.05 4.88 7.72
C THR A 107 -2.86 5.49 8.86
N LEU A 108 -4.18 5.53 8.74
CA LEU A 108 -5.08 5.98 9.80
C LEU A 108 -5.89 4.78 10.29
N HIS A 109 -5.87 4.53 11.60
CA HIS A 109 -6.75 3.58 12.23
C HIS A 109 -8.08 4.26 12.54
N LEU A 110 -9.17 3.64 12.13
CA LEU A 110 -10.52 4.16 12.28
C LEU A 110 -11.39 3.17 13.03
N ARG A 111 -12.38 3.67 13.76
CA ARG A 111 -13.45 2.89 14.38
C ARG A 111 -14.79 3.34 13.83
N THR A 112 -15.58 2.38 13.41
CA THR A 112 -16.98 2.59 13.00
C THR A 112 -17.90 2.76 14.22
N PRO A 113 -19.11 3.33 14.06
CA PRO A 113 -20.09 3.42 15.14
C PRO A 113 -20.46 2.06 15.72
N ASP A 114 -20.45 1.01 14.90
CA ASP A 114 -20.75 -0.37 15.30
C ASP A 114 -19.55 -1.12 15.91
N GLY A 115 -18.43 -0.42 16.12
CA GLY A 115 -17.25 -0.93 16.83
C GLY A 115 -16.25 -1.70 15.96
N ARG A 116 -16.50 -1.88 14.66
CA ARG A 116 -15.51 -2.46 13.73
C ARG A 116 -14.33 -1.51 13.55
N LEU A 117 -13.15 -2.10 13.42
CA LEU A 117 -11.91 -1.40 13.14
C LEU A 117 -11.61 -1.41 11.65
N LEU A 118 -11.28 -0.24 11.11
CA LEU A 118 -10.89 -0.03 9.73
C LEU A 118 -9.49 0.59 9.67
N VAL A 119 -8.85 0.47 8.52
CA VAL A 119 -7.61 1.15 8.18
C VAL A 119 -7.83 1.96 6.91
N LEU A 120 -7.42 3.23 6.93
CA LEU A 120 -7.34 4.08 5.76
C LEU A 120 -5.87 4.30 5.38
N ARG A 121 -5.49 3.99 4.15
CA ARG A 121 -4.10 4.04 3.66
C ARG A 121 -3.99 4.87 2.40
N SER A 122 -2.95 5.72 2.29
CA SER A 122 -2.71 6.48 1.07
C SER A 122 -2.40 5.54 -0.10
N VAL A 123 -3.08 5.73 -1.24
CA VAL A 123 -2.78 4.98 -2.47
C VAL A 123 -1.42 5.41 -3.01
N ASP A 124 -1.23 6.73 -3.13
CA ASP A 124 0.04 7.33 -3.53
C ASP A 124 1.01 7.34 -2.33
N LYS A 125 2.02 6.47 -2.40
CA LYS A 125 3.09 6.33 -1.41
C LYS A 125 4.25 7.27 -1.77
N ASP A 126 4.87 7.88 -0.78
CA ASP A 126 5.91 8.89 -1.04
C ASP A 126 7.29 8.43 -0.61
N LEU A 127 7.99 7.76 -1.54
CA LEU A 127 9.35 7.25 -1.37
C LEU A 127 10.39 8.31 -1.01
N SER A 128 10.18 9.56 -1.42
CA SER A 128 11.11 10.62 -1.08
C SER A 128 11.16 10.94 0.42
N ARG A 129 10.11 10.63 1.17
CA ARG A 129 10.02 10.96 2.61
C ARG A 129 10.90 10.10 3.51
N SER A 130 11.42 8.97 3.03
CA SER A 130 12.35 8.16 3.82
C SER A 130 13.79 8.62 3.73
N ILE A 131 14.11 9.58 2.86
CA ILE A 131 15.46 10.12 2.80
C ILE A 131 15.60 11.11 3.96
N SER A 132 16.50 10.82 4.89
CA SER A 132 16.95 11.76 5.93
C SER A 132 18.31 12.39 5.60
N ALA A 133 18.79 12.25 4.36
CA ALA A 133 20.19 12.41 3.99
C ALA A 133 20.52 13.79 3.39
N ALA A 134 21.06 14.66 4.24
CA ALA A 134 22.20 15.54 3.97
C ALA A 134 22.30 16.17 2.55
N GLY A 135 21.31 16.93 2.12
CA GLY A 135 21.45 17.89 1.01
C GLY A 135 21.36 17.32 -0.42
N LEU A 136 21.09 16.02 -0.60
CA LEU A 136 20.88 15.39 -1.92
C LEU A 136 19.41 15.15 -2.26
N ASP A 137 18.48 15.56 -1.40
CA ASP A 137 17.03 15.35 -1.58
C ASP A 137 16.50 15.92 -2.90
N TRP A 138 17.05 17.06 -3.34
CA TRP A 138 16.68 17.69 -4.60
C TRP A 138 17.06 16.86 -5.84
N LEU A 139 18.11 16.04 -5.74
CA LEU A 139 18.61 15.20 -6.82
C LEU A 139 17.93 13.82 -6.81
N ILE A 140 17.88 13.18 -5.64
CA ILE A 140 17.43 11.79 -5.49
C ILE A 140 15.91 11.71 -5.27
N GLY A 141 15.32 12.69 -4.59
CA GLY A 141 13.88 12.75 -4.29
C GLY A 141 12.98 12.59 -5.53
N PRO A 142 13.23 13.31 -6.65
CA PRO A 142 12.45 13.14 -7.88
C PRO A 142 12.51 11.73 -8.48
N VAL A 143 13.66 11.04 -8.34
CA VAL A 143 13.85 9.66 -8.79
C VAL A 143 13.07 8.71 -7.89
N LEU A 144 13.28 8.76 -6.56
CA LEU A 144 12.57 7.87 -5.64
C LEU A 144 11.07 8.06 -5.69
N ARG A 145 10.61 9.32 -5.76
CA ARG A 145 9.20 9.64 -5.93
C ARG A 145 8.65 8.96 -7.17
N ASP A 146 9.34 9.07 -8.31
CA ASP A 146 8.96 8.42 -9.57
C ASP A 146 8.96 6.89 -9.46
N GLN A 147 9.91 6.28 -8.75
CA GLN A 147 9.96 4.82 -8.57
C GLN A 147 8.73 4.23 -7.86
N THR A 148 7.92 5.04 -7.18
CA THR A 148 6.60 4.61 -6.67
C THR A 148 5.72 4.03 -7.78
N CYS A 149 5.82 4.57 -9.01
CA CYS A 149 5.01 4.13 -10.13
C CYS A 149 5.39 2.74 -10.68
N ALA A 150 6.51 2.17 -10.22
CA ALA A 150 6.94 0.81 -10.55
C ALA A 150 5.94 -0.24 -10.03
N ALA A 151 5.20 0.06 -8.97
CA ALA A 151 4.10 -0.77 -8.48
C ALA A 151 2.74 -0.28 -9.03
N PRO A 152 1.78 -1.18 -9.30
CA PRO A 152 0.43 -0.79 -9.71
C PRO A 152 -0.34 -0.14 -8.54
N PRO A 153 -1.07 0.98 -8.76
CA PRO A 153 -1.78 1.70 -7.69
C PRO A 153 -2.98 0.92 -7.14
N TYR A 154 -3.53 0.00 -7.92
CA TYR A 154 -4.79 -0.70 -7.64
C TYR A 154 -4.61 -2.21 -7.45
N GLY A 155 -3.38 -2.69 -7.23
CA GLY A 155 -3.08 -4.12 -7.09
C GLY A 155 -3.86 -4.81 -5.97
N ALA A 156 -4.06 -4.12 -4.84
CA ALA A 156 -4.80 -4.64 -3.68
C ALA A 156 -6.25 -5.04 -4.02
N TYR A 157 -6.93 -4.29 -4.89
CA TYR A 157 -8.32 -4.58 -5.26
C TYR A 157 -8.41 -5.84 -6.12
N VAL A 158 -7.46 -6.02 -7.03
CA VAL A 158 -7.36 -7.23 -7.86
C VAL A 158 -7.00 -8.44 -7.01
N ALA A 159 -6.02 -8.30 -6.11
CA ALA A 159 -5.61 -9.35 -5.19
C ALA A 159 -6.77 -9.85 -4.33
N ALA A 160 -7.60 -8.94 -3.79
CA ALA A 160 -8.78 -9.31 -3.00
C ALA A 160 -9.79 -10.14 -3.83
N ARG A 161 -10.02 -9.79 -5.10
CA ARG A 161 -10.92 -10.55 -5.98
C ARG A 161 -10.37 -11.94 -6.33
N LEU A 162 -9.07 -12.04 -6.57
CA LEU A 162 -8.42 -13.33 -6.82
C LEU A 162 -8.40 -14.21 -5.56
N ALA A 163 -8.18 -13.63 -4.39
CA ALA A 163 -8.29 -14.32 -3.11
C ALA A 163 -9.71 -14.86 -2.89
N GLN A 164 -10.73 -14.04 -3.17
CA GLN A 164 -12.13 -14.46 -3.13
C GLN A 164 -12.39 -15.68 -4.02
N ALA A 165 -11.94 -15.62 -5.29
CA ALA A 165 -12.09 -16.72 -6.24
C ALA A 165 -11.32 -17.99 -5.82
N GLY A 166 -10.17 -17.83 -5.16
CA GLY A 166 -9.37 -18.93 -4.62
C GLY A 166 -9.87 -19.49 -3.28
N GLY A 167 -10.96 -18.95 -2.72
CA GLY A 167 -11.47 -19.34 -1.40
C GLY A 167 -10.49 -19.05 -0.27
N ILE A 168 -9.69 -17.99 -0.42
CA ILE A 168 -8.71 -17.51 0.56
C ILE A 168 -9.36 -16.37 1.34
N TYR A 169 -9.23 -16.34 2.66
CA TYR A 169 -9.75 -15.23 3.45
C TYR A 169 -8.96 -13.95 3.18
N HIS A 170 -9.67 -12.84 3.02
CA HIS A 170 -9.11 -11.56 2.58
C HIS A 170 -9.84 -10.38 3.22
N THR A 171 -9.21 -9.21 3.22
CA THR A 171 -9.89 -7.93 3.50
C THR A 171 -10.67 -7.44 2.28
N ASN A 172 -11.58 -6.48 2.47
CA ASN A 172 -12.36 -5.88 1.41
C ASN A 172 -11.90 -4.44 1.16
N PRO A 173 -10.79 -4.25 0.40
CA PRO A 173 -10.30 -2.91 0.10
C PRO A 173 -11.33 -2.14 -0.74
N ARG A 174 -11.61 -0.90 -0.32
CA ARG A 174 -12.48 0.04 -1.02
C ARG A 174 -11.70 1.31 -1.33
N LEU A 175 -11.74 1.72 -2.60
CA LEU A 175 -11.16 2.99 -3.01
C LEU A 175 -12.09 4.11 -2.56
N VAL A 176 -11.55 5.11 -1.88
CA VAL A 176 -12.29 6.28 -1.40
C VAL A 176 -11.45 7.53 -1.64
N TYR A 177 -12.10 8.67 -1.78
CA TYR A 177 -11.42 9.96 -1.83
C TYR A 177 -11.65 10.72 -0.53
N LEU A 178 -10.60 10.96 0.24
CA LEU A 178 -10.70 11.68 1.50
C LEU A 178 -10.74 13.19 1.21
N LEU A 179 -11.74 13.89 1.73
CA LEU A 179 -11.75 15.35 1.78
C LEU A 179 -11.27 15.85 3.15
N PRO A 180 -10.87 17.13 3.26
CA PRO A 180 -10.57 17.72 4.56
C PRO A 180 -11.77 17.58 5.50
N ASP A 181 -11.50 17.11 6.72
CA ASP A 181 -12.52 16.82 7.72
C ASP A 181 -11.97 17.19 9.11
N SER A 182 -12.75 17.93 9.90
CA SER A 182 -12.36 18.34 11.27
C SER A 182 -12.17 17.15 12.20
N THR A 183 -12.84 16.02 11.92
CA THR A 183 -12.73 14.76 12.67
C THR A 183 -11.31 14.20 12.66
N LEU A 184 -10.47 14.58 11.67
CA LEU A 184 -9.05 14.20 11.62
C LEU A 184 -8.23 14.81 12.77
N GLY A 185 -8.67 15.89 13.42
CA GLY A 185 -7.97 16.49 14.55
C GLY A 185 -6.48 16.75 14.27
N SER A 186 -5.60 16.17 15.09
CA SER A 186 -4.14 16.32 14.98
C SER A 186 -3.56 15.72 13.69
N TRP A 187 -4.27 14.82 13.01
CA TRP A 187 -3.81 14.14 11.80
C TRP A 187 -4.08 14.91 10.50
N VAL A 188 -4.77 16.05 10.54
CA VAL A 188 -5.11 16.85 9.34
C VAL A 188 -3.90 17.12 8.42
N ARG A 189 -2.71 17.39 8.99
CA ARG A 189 -1.50 17.65 8.19
C ARG A 189 -0.97 16.42 7.45
N GLN A 190 -1.22 15.22 7.99
CA GLN A 190 -0.77 13.96 7.40
C GLN A 190 -1.72 13.45 6.30
N PHE A 191 -3.01 13.79 6.40
CA PHE A 191 -4.05 13.29 5.49
C PHE A 191 -4.59 14.42 4.62
N ARG A 192 -4.09 14.47 3.37
CA ARG A 192 -4.46 15.48 2.37
C ARG A 192 -5.56 14.95 1.44
N PRO A 193 -6.24 15.83 0.69
CA PRO A 193 -7.20 15.39 -0.32
C PRO A 193 -6.54 14.50 -1.38
N ALA A 194 -6.90 13.23 -1.39
CA ALA A 194 -6.31 12.23 -2.28
C ALA A 194 -7.15 10.94 -2.28
N LEU A 195 -6.77 9.99 -3.14
CA LEU A 195 -7.29 8.64 -3.09
C LEU A 195 -6.63 7.84 -1.96
N TYR A 196 -7.47 7.14 -1.21
CA TYR A 196 -7.10 6.25 -0.12
C TYR A 196 -7.75 4.88 -0.31
N LEU A 197 -7.10 3.86 0.21
CA LEU A 197 -7.65 2.51 0.38
C LEU A 197 -8.23 2.41 1.79
N LEU A 198 -9.52 2.09 1.88
CA LEU A 198 -10.21 1.80 3.14
C LEU A 198 -10.50 0.30 3.23
N GLU A 199 -10.02 -0.36 4.29
CA GLU A 199 -10.23 -1.80 4.50
C GLU A 199 -10.45 -2.14 5.97
N GLU A 200 -10.94 -3.34 6.25
CA GLU A 200 -11.04 -3.84 7.63
C GLU A 200 -9.64 -4.04 8.26
N ARG A 201 -9.53 -3.78 9.57
CA ARG A 201 -8.31 -4.04 10.35
C ARG A 201 -8.44 -5.32 11.18
N PRO A 202 -8.08 -6.50 10.66
CA PRO A 202 -8.21 -7.77 11.38
C PRO A 202 -7.31 -7.81 12.61
N SER A 203 -7.89 -7.56 13.79
CA SER A 203 -7.19 -7.58 15.07
C SER A 203 -8.07 -8.10 16.20
N HIS A 204 -7.48 -8.94 17.07
CA HIS A 204 -7.96 -9.46 18.36
C HIS A 204 -9.44 -9.85 18.39
N ASN A 205 -10.36 -8.89 18.57
CA ASN A 205 -11.79 -9.11 18.69
C ASN A 205 -12.52 -8.35 17.59
N GLN A 206 -12.78 -9.00 16.46
CA GLN A 206 -13.74 -8.48 15.49
C GLN A 206 -15.06 -9.22 15.64
N ARG A 207 -16.17 -8.48 15.60
CA ARG A 207 -17.47 -9.08 15.27
C ARG A 207 -17.32 -9.78 13.90
N PRO A 208 -17.97 -10.93 13.67
CA PRO A 208 -17.82 -11.71 12.45
C PRO A 208 -17.93 -10.84 11.20
N ALA A 209 -16.80 -10.56 10.54
CA ALA A 209 -16.80 -9.98 9.21
C ALA A 209 -16.91 -11.15 8.20
N PRO A 210 -17.81 -11.09 7.21
CA PRO A 210 -18.03 -12.20 6.27
C PRO A 210 -16.74 -12.67 5.58
N GLY A 211 -15.80 -11.76 5.28
CA GLY A 211 -14.52 -12.06 4.63
C GLY A 211 -13.54 -12.91 5.46
N PHE A 212 -13.81 -13.12 6.74
CA PHE A 212 -12.93 -13.86 7.66
C PHE A 212 -13.53 -15.19 8.14
N GLY A 213 -14.52 -15.73 7.42
CA GLY A 213 -15.16 -17.01 7.75
C GLY A 213 -15.83 -17.02 9.13
N ALA A 214 -16.28 -15.86 9.62
CA ALA A 214 -16.84 -15.67 10.96
C ALA A 214 -15.88 -16.00 12.11
N ALA A 215 -14.57 -15.79 11.92
CA ALA A 215 -13.56 -15.98 12.96
C ALA A 215 -13.86 -15.17 14.23
N GLN A 216 -13.89 -15.87 15.37
CA GLN A 216 -14.09 -15.24 16.68
C GLN A 216 -12.85 -14.46 17.13
N ARG A 217 -11.67 -14.87 16.66
CA ARG A 217 -10.41 -14.24 17.01
C ARG A 217 -9.48 -14.25 15.81
N ILE A 218 -8.79 -13.14 15.59
CA ILE A 218 -7.77 -13.01 14.56
C ILE A 218 -6.45 -12.65 15.23
N ILE A 219 -5.41 -13.46 14.98
CA ILE A 219 -4.09 -13.31 15.61
C ILE A 219 -2.97 -13.17 14.58
N GLY A 220 -1.83 -12.63 15.02
CA GLY A 220 -0.61 -12.59 14.20
C GLY A 220 0.12 -13.92 14.15
N SER A 221 1.12 -14.03 13.27
CA SER A 221 1.88 -15.27 13.06
C SER A 221 2.62 -15.76 14.30
N GLU A 222 3.23 -14.87 15.07
CA GLU A 222 3.93 -15.24 16.31
C GLU A 222 2.98 -15.87 17.34
N ALA A 223 1.84 -15.22 17.59
CA ALA A 223 0.81 -15.75 18.48
C ALA A 223 0.21 -17.06 17.96
N MET A 224 0.04 -17.19 16.64
CA MET A 224 -0.43 -18.44 16.03
C MET A 224 0.57 -19.57 16.23
N LEU A 225 1.85 -19.33 15.94
CA LEU A 225 2.91 -20.32 16.10
C LEU A 225 3.05 -20.73 17.57
N ALA A 226 3.03 -19.76 18.49
CA ALA A 226 3.03 -20.04 19.93
C ALA A 226 1.84 -20.93 20.32
N GLU A 227 0.64 -20.65 19.85
CA GLU A 227 -0.54 -21.46 20.15
C GLU A 227 -0.47 -22.86 19.53
N ALA A 228 0.02 -22.98 18.29
CA ALA A 228 0.21 -24.26 17.61
C ALA A 228 1.28 -25.14 18.27
N LEU A 229 2.34 -24.55 18.84
CA LEU A 229 3.41 -25.28 19.51
C LEU A 229 3.03 -25.70 20.93
N HIS A 230 2.26 -24.88 21.65
CA HIS A 230 1.95 -25.11 23.07
C HIS A 230 0.57 -25.75 23.31
N SER A 231 -0.29 -25.85 22.29
CA SER A 231 -1.63 -26.45 22.43
C SER A 231 -1.84 -27.61 21.47
N PRO A 232 -2.07 -28.84 21.97
CA PRO A 232 -2.37 -30.00 21.12
C PRO A 232 -3.74 -29.88 20.41
N GLN A 233 -4.57 -28.92 20.82
CA GLN A 233 -5.89 -28.66 20.21
C GLN A 233 -5.84 -27.61 19.10
N ALA A 234 -4.69 -26.94 18.95
CA ALA A 234 -4.44 -25.97 17.90
C ALA A 234 -3.86 -26.68 16.68
N SER A 235 -4.54 -26.56 15.54
CA SER A 235 -4.03 -27.10 14.28
C SER A 235 -4.12 -26.06 13.18
N LEU A 236 -3.06 -25.99 12.37
CA LEU A 236 -3.05 -25.22 11.14
C LEU A 236 -3.83 -25.98 10.08
N LYS A 237 -4.45 -25.24 9.15
CA LYS A 237 -5.02 -25.81 7.92
C LYS A 237 -4.00 -25.68 6.79
N PRO A 238 -3.22 -26.73 6.47
CA PRO A 238 -2.09 -26.60 5.54
C PRO A 238 -2.55 -26.21 4.14
N THR A 239 -3.71 -26.72 3.70
CA THR A 239 -4.30 -26.38 2.40
C THR A 239 -4.70 -24.91 2.29
N ALA A 240 -5.22 -24.30 3.36
CA ALA A 240 -5.57 -22.89 3.37
C ALA A 240 -4.32 -22.00 3.30
N TYR A 241 -3.27 -22.36 4.04
CA TYR A 241 -1.98 -21.68 3.97
C TYR A 241 -1.34 -21.81 2.59
N LEU A 242 -1.31 -23.03 2.03
CA LEU A 242 -0.72 -23.29 0.71
C LEU A 242 -1.44 -22.50 -0.40
N ARG A 243 -2.78 -22.46 -0.39
CA ARG A 243 -3.54 -21.63 -1.35
C ARG A 243 -3.15 -20.17 -1.28
N ALA A 244 -3.06 -19.61 -0.08
CA ALA A 244 -2.65 -18.22 0.11
C ALA A 244 -1.21 -17.97 -0.40
N ARG A 245 -0.27 -18.90 -0.14
CA ARG A 245 1.11 -18.80 -0.65
C ARG A 245 1.21 -18.95 -2.16
N LEU A 246 0.43 -19.84 -2.78
CA LEU A 246 0.38 -19.98 -4.23
C LEU A 246 -0.17 -18.71 -4.89
N LEU A 247 -1.16 -18.06 -4.27
CA LEU A 247 -1.64 -16.77 -4.76
C LEU A 247 -0.56 -15.68 -4.64
N ASP A 248 0.22 -15.65 -3.55
CA ASP A 248 1.35 -14.72 -3.43
C ASP A 248 2.37 -14.92 -4.55
N LEU A 249 2.71 -16.18 -4.84
CA LEU A 249 3.63 -16.53 -5.94
C LEU A 249 3.05 -16.11 -7.30
N LEU A 250 1.76 -16.36 -7.54
CA LEU A 250 1.07 -15.96 -8.76
C LEU A 250 1.06 -14.44 -8.95
N LEU A 251 0.89 -13.68 -7.87
CA LEU A 251 0.91 -12.22 -7.88
C LEU A 251 2.33 -11.63 -7.90
N GLY A 252 3.36 -12.45 -7.69
CA GLY A 252 4.73 -11.97 -7.49
C GLY A 252 4.91 -11.14 -6.21
N ASP A 253 4.15 -11.43 -5.15
CA ASP A 253 4.30 -10.77 -3.85
C ASP A 253 5.49 -11.37 -3.07
N TRP A 254 6.68 -10.87 -3.39
CA TRP A 254 7.95 -11.23 -2.73
C TRP A 254 8.18 -10.49 -1.41
N SER A 255 7.31 -9.54 -1.06
CA SER A 255 7.49 -8.65 0.08
C SER A 255 6.79 -9.13 1.35
N ARG A 256 6.22 -10.34 1.31
CA ARG A 256 5.36 -10.81 2.39
C ARG A 256 6.13 -11.21 3.66
N ARG A 257 5.92 -10.45 4.73
CA ARG A 257 6.52 -10.62 6.06
C ARG A 257 5.54 -11.23 7.07
N ALA A 258 6.06 -11.81 8.15
CA ALA A 258 5.26 -12.52 9.15
C ALA A 258 4.19 -11.65 9.84
N ASP A 259 4.43 -10.33 9.95
CA ASP A 259 3.52 -9.33 10.53
C ASP A 259 2.34 -8.96 9.61
N GLN A 260 2.45 -9.26 8.31
CA GLN A 260 1.39 -9.06 7.33
C GLN A 260 0.40 -10.22 7.26
N TRP A 261 0.78 -11.39 7.78
CA TRP A 261 -0.14 -12.52 7.93
C TRP A 261 -1.01 -12.37 9.17
N ARG A 262 -2.30 -12.59 8.97
CA ARG A 262 -3.26 -12.77 10.05
C ARG A 262 -3.87 -14.15 9.97
N TRP A 263 -4.25 -14.67 11.12
CA TRP A 263 -4.74 -16.03 11.26
C TRP A 263 -6.10 -16.02 11.92
N ALA A 264 -7.12 -16.39 11.14
CA ALA A 264 -8.48 -16.56 11.63
C ALA A 264 -8.56 -17.84 12.47
N ALA A 265 -8.80 -17.69 13.77
CA ALA A 265 -9.02 -18.80 14.69
C ALA A 265 -10.50 -19.19 14.69
N LEU A 266 -10.81 -20.34 14.10
CA LEU A 266 -12.15 -20.90 14.06
C LEU A 266 -12.27 -22.05 15.05
N SER A 267 -13.27 -21.98 15.94
CA SER A 267 -13.65 -23.10 16.80
C SER A 267 -14.40 -24.13 15.96
N GLY A 268 -13.79 -25.28 15.71
CA GLY A 268 -14.42 -26.41 15.03
C GLY A 268 -14.58 -27.59 15.98
N ARG A 269 -15.72 -28.29 15.95
CA ARG A 269 -15.82 -29.63 16.50
C ARG A 269 -15.09 -30.60 15.55
N VAL A 270 -14.16 -31.41 16.05
CA VAL A 270 -13.65 -32.55 15.28
C VAL A 270 -14.70 -33.64 15.30
N GLY A 271 -15.09 -34.12 14.12
CA GLY A 271 -15.98 -35.28 13.99
C GLY A 271 -15.35 -36.52 14.61
N ALA A 272 -16.13 -37.22 15.42
CA ALA A 272 -15.79 -38.53 15.93
C ALA A 272 -15.44 -39.47 14.76
N ARG A 273 -14.25 -40.04 14.76
CA ARG A 273 -14.02 -41.31 14.08
C ARG A 273 -14.62 -42.40 14.98
N SER A 274 -15.54 -43.17 14.44
CA SER A 274 -16.28 -44.23 15.13
C SER A 274 -15.40 -45.42 15.47
N SER A 275 -14.74 -45.37 16.63
CA SER A 275 -14.36 -46.56 17.43
C SER A 275 -13.63 -46.09 18.70
N GLY A 276 -14.34 -46.14 19.84
CA GLY A 276 -13.73 -46.02 21.17
C GLY A 276 -13.63 -44.61 21.76
N LEU A 277 -14.61 -44.26 22.60
CA LEU A 277 -14.44 -43.44 23.82
C LEU A 277 -13.48 -42.23 23.77
N PHE A 278 -13.84 -41.13 23.10
CA PHE A 278 -13.29 -39.81 23.45
C PHE A 278 -14.33 -38.69 23.27
N ARG A 279 -14.50 -37.87 24.32
CA ARG A 279 -15.39 -36.70 24.38
C ARG A 279 -14.95 -35.68 23.33
N ALA A 280 -15.87 -35.15 22.52
CA ALA A 280 -15.58 -34.20 21.44
C ALA A 280 -14.96 -32.90 21.99
N THR A 281 -13.67 -32.69 21.77
CA THR A 281 -12.96 -31.45 22.12
C THR A 281 -13.02 -30.47 20.95
N ALA A 282 -13.38 -29.22 21.21
CA ALA A 282 -13.35 -28.16 20.21
C ALA A 282 -11.90 -27.91 19.78
N THR A 283 -11.56 -28.20 18.53
CA THR A 283 -10.27 -27.84 17.94
C THR A 283 -10.32 -26.46 17.34
N ARG A 284 -9.26 -25.69 17.54
CA ARG A 284 -9.10 -24.38 16.93
C ARG A 284 -8.30 -24.51 15.64
N ARG A 285 -8.86 -24.02 14.54
CA ARG A 285 -8.26 -24.07 13.20
C ARG A 285 -7.85 -22.67 12.75
N PHE A 286 -6.61 -22.54 12.30
CA PHE A 286 -6.08 -21.28 11.78
C PHE A 286 -6.09 -21.25 10.25
N PHE A 287 -6.59 -20.14 9.70
CA PHE A 287 -6.61 -19.85 8.27
C PHE A 287 -5.82 -18.58 7.98
N GLY A 288 -4.90 -18.66 7.03
CA GLY A 288 -4.10 -17.50 6.60
C GLY A 288 -4.96 -16.46 5.90
N LEU A 289 -4.77 -15.21 6.29
CA LEU A 289 -5.45 -14.04 5.74
C LEU A 289 -4.51 -13.25 4.84
N MET A 290 -4.99 -12.91 3.65
CA MET A 290 -4.33 -11.94 2.79
C MET A 290 -4.76 -10.52 3.18
N MET A 291 -3.78 -9.72 3.61
CA MET A 291 -3.91 -8.27 3.78
C MET A 291 -3.51 -7.56 2.50
N ALA A 292 -4.12 -6.42 2.19
CA ALA A 292 -3.55 -5.51 1.21
C ALA A 292 -2.19 -4.98 1.70
N GLY A 293 -1.14 -5.20 0.90
CA GLY A 293 0.20 -4.61 1.05
C GLY A 293 0.34 -3.30 0.29
#